data_AF-A0A6V8EL90-F1
#
_entry.id   AF-A0A6V8EL90-F1
#
_cell.length_a   1.000
_cell.length_b   1.000
_cell.length_c   1.000
_cell.angle_alpha   90.00
_cell.angle_beta   90.00
_cell.angle_gamma   90.00
#
_symmetry.space_group_name_H-M   'P 1'
#
loop_
_entity.id
_entity.type
_entity.pdbx_description
1 polymer ?
#
loop_
_entity_poly.entity_id
_entity_poly.type
_entity_poly.pdbx_seq_one_letter_code
_entity_poly.pdbx_strand_id
1 'polypeptide(L)'
;VLASIPLVSVLAMMWMNQDGATSEEIIMFSRDIVWLVLPSLLLFIVMPELIERGWNFYPALGGGLCATVIGYFLMIELMKRFQSIS
;
A
#
# COMPACT_ATOMS: atom_id res chain seq x y z
N VAL A 1 -6.98 -1.09 17.54
CA VAL A 1 -7.19 -2.15 16.53
C VAL A 1 -5.81 -2.60 16.10
N LEU A 2 -5.38 -3.80 16.49
CA LEU A 2 -4.11 -4.35 16.00
C LEU A 2 -4.20 -4.42 14.48
N ALA A 3 -3.30 -3.71 13.80
CA ALA A 3 -3.26 -3.65 12.35
C ALA A 3 -3.18 -5.09 11.80
N SER A 4 -4.22 -5.51 11.07
CA SER A 4 -4.26 -6.83 10.45
C SER A 4 -3.19 -6.98 9.36
N ILE A 5 -2.79 -5.86 8.75
CA ILE A 5 -1.84 -5.83 7.63
C ILE A 5 -0.48 -6.42 8.03
N PRO A 6 0.22 -5.94 9.09
CA PRO A 6 1.49 -6.55 9.50
C PRO A 6 1.38 -8.02 9.89
N LEU A 7 0.31 -8.42 10.59
CA LEU A 7 0.17 -9.80 11.05
C LEU A 7 0.01 -10.77 9.88
N VAL A 8 -0.85 -10.44 8.91
CA VAL A 8 -1.07 -11.26 7.72
C VAL A 8 0.21 -11.33 6.87
N SER A 9 0.92 -10.21 6.68
CA SER A 9 2.20 -10.18 5.98
C SER A 9 3.27 -11.03 6.66
N VAL A 10 3.36 -10.98 7.99
CA VAL A 10 4.30 -11.80 8.76
C VAL A 10 3.96 -13.28 8.63
N LEU A 11 2.69 -13.66 8.76
CA LEU A 11 2.25 -15.04 8.58
C LEU A 11 2.55 -15.54 7.16
N ALA A 12 2.35 -14.72 6.13
CA ALA A 12 2.69 -15.07 4.76
C ALA A 12 4.20 -15.33 4.60
N MET A 13 5.07 -14.48 5.16
CA MET A 13 6.52 -14.70 5.13
C MET A 13 6.95 -15.95 5.92
N MET A 14 6.29 -16.25 7.04
CA MET A 14 6.52 -17.48 7.79
C MET A 14 6.15 -18.71 6.95
N TRP A 15 5.03 -18.66 6.23
CA TRP A 15 4.62 -19.72 5.31
C TRP A 15 5.60 -19.88 4.14
N MET A 16 6.01 -18.78 3.50
CA MET A 16 7.02 -18.80 2.44
C MET A 16 8.32 -19.46 2.91
N ASN A 17 8.79 -19.10 4.11
CA ASN A 17 9.98 -19.71 4.70
C ASN A 17 9.78 -21.21 4.99
N GLN A 18 8.58 -21.62 5.42
CA GLN A 18 8.23 -23.02 5.65
C GLN A 18 8.22 -23.84 4.33
N ASP A 19 7.77 -23.23 3.23
CA ASP A 19 7.71 -23.84 1.89
C ASP A 19 9.06 -23.85 1.17
N GLY A 20 10.12 -23.33 1.79
CA GLY A 20 11.47 -23.33 1.24
C GLY A 20 11.78 -22.15 0.30
N ALA A 21 11.02 -21.06 0.38
CA ALA A 21 11.34 -19.83 -0.34
C ALA A 21 12.75 -19.34 0.05
N THR A 22 13.46 -18.84 -0.94
CA THR A 22 14.78 -18.25 -0.78
C THR A 22 14.71 -16.93 -0.01
N SER A 23 15.83 -16.54 0.61
CA SER A 23 15.95 -15.24 1.28
C SER A 23 15.64 -14.06 0.35
N GLU A 24 15.98 -14.18 -0.94
CA GLU A 24 15.71 -13.15 -1.94
C GLU A 24 14.22 -12.98 -2.22
N GLU A 25 13.46 -14.07 -2.30
CA GLU A 25 12.00 -14.02 -2.47
C GLU A 25 11.31 -13.35 -1.28
N ILE A 26 11.74 -13.68 -0.05
CA ILE A 26 11.19 -13.07 1.16
C ILE A 26 11.53 -11.58 1.23
N ILE A 27 12.76 -11.18 0.88
CA ILE A 27 13.18 -9.78 0.83
C ILE A 27 12.35 -9.00 -0.20
N MET A 28 12.14 -9.57 -1.39
CA MET A 28 11.36 -8.95 -2.45
C MET A 28 9.90 -8.76 -2.00
N PHE A 29 9.27 -9.81 -1.46
CA PHE A 29 7.90 -9.73 -0.94
C PHE A 29 7.73 -8.67 0.16
N SER A 30 8.69 -8.60 1.10
CA SER A 30 8.70 -7.58 2.16
C SER A 30 8.79 -6.16 1.58
N ARG A 31 9.66 -5.95 0.59
CA ARG A 31 9.79 -4.65 -0.10
C ARG A 31 8.52 -4.29 -0.87
N ASP A 32 7.89 -5.25 -1.52
CA ASP A 32 6.64 -5.03 -2.27
C ASP A 32 5.53 -4.55 -1.35
N ILE A 33 5.39 -5.14 -0.15
CA ILE A 33 4.41 -4.67 0.84
C ILE A 33 4.63 -3.20 1.21
N VAL A 34 5.88 -2.79 1.45
CA VAL A 34 6.20 -1.38 1.79
C VAL A 34 5.73 -0.45 0.67
N TRP A 35 5.99 -0.82 -0.59
CA TRP A 35 5.57 -0.06 -1.75
C TRP A 35 4.04 -0.01 -1.91
N LEU A 36 3.32 -1.09 -1.61
CA LEU A 36 1.85 -1.09 -1.64
C LEU A 36 1.21 -0.27 -0.51
N VAL A 37 1.84 -0.24 0.66
CA VAL A 37 1.32 0.50 1.81
C VAL A 37 1.37 2.01 1.56
N LEU A 38 2.42 2.53 0.91
CA LEU A 38 2.59 3.97 0.69
C LEU A 38 1.40 4.65 -0.02
N PRO A 39 0.92 4.19 -1.20
CA PRO A 39 -0.29 4.72 -1.82
C PRO A 39 -1.54 4.54 -0.97
N SER A 40 -1.66 3.40 -0.26
CA SER A 40 -2.84 3.11 0.56
C SER A 40 -3.03 4.09 1.74
N LEU A 41 -1.94 4.71 2.22
CA LEU A 41 -1.99 5.73 3.26
C LEU A 41 -2.76 6.99 2.81
N LEU A 42 -2.85 7.25 1.50
CA LEU A 42 -3.63 8.38 0.98
C LEU A 42 -5.10 8.31 1.37
N LEU A 43 -5.68 7.11 1.45
CA LEU A 43 -7.05 6.91 1.93
C LEU A 43 -7.22 7.48 3.35
N PHE A 44 -6.26 7.18 4.24
CA PHE A 44 -6.26 7.60 5.64
C PHE A 44 -5.95 9.08 5.84
N ILE A 45 -5.55 9.79 4.79
CA ILE A 45 -5.33 11.25 4.80
C ILE A 45 -6.51 11.96 4.15
N VAL A 46 -6.89 11.55 2.95
CA VAL A 46 -7.92 12.24 2.14
C VAL A 46 -9.31 12.03 2.69
N MET A 47 -9.64 10.82 3.16
CA MET A 47 -10.97 10.55 3.70
C MET A 47 -11.30 11.39 4.95
N PRO A 48 -10.47 11.44 6.01
CA PRO A 48 -10.77 12.28 7.17
C PRO A 48 -10.82 13.76 6.81
N GLU A 49 -9.92 14.24 5.95
CA GLU A 49 -9.92 15.64 5.48
C GLU A 49 -11.23 16.01 4.77
N LEU A 50 -11.77 15.12 3.92
CA LEU A 50 -13.07 15.35 3.27
C LEU A 50 -14.23 15.35 4.27
N ILE A 51 -14.20 14.45 5.26
CA ILE A 51 -15.21 14.39 6.33
C ILE A 51 -15.18 15.68 7.17
N GLU A 52 -14.00 16.18 7.53
CA GLU A 52 -13.83 17.43 8.26
C GLU A 52 -14.35 18.64 7.47
N ARG A 53 -14.28 18.59 6.14
CA ARG A 53 -14.87 19.59 5.23
C ARG A 53 -16.39 19.44 5.04
N GLY A 54 -17.03 18.54 5.78
CA GLY A 54 -18.48 18.34 5.78
C GLY A 54 -19.00 17.37 4.72
N TRP A 55 -18.13 16.59 4.07
CA TRP A 55 -18.59 15.54 3.15
C TRP A 55 -19.21 14.37 3.92
N ASN A 56 -20.24 13.76 3.35
CA ASN A 56 -20.78 12.50 3.85
C ASN A 56 -19.77 11.36 3.69
N PHE A 57 -19.94 10.30 4.48
CA PHE A 57 -19.04 9.14 4.53
C PHE A 57 -18.75 8.52 3.15
N TYR A 58 -19.78 8.19 2.36
CA TYR A 58 -19.59 7.50 1.08
C TYR A 58 -18.87 8.35 0.01
N PRO A 59 -19.22 9.64 -0.21
CA PRO A 59 -18.43 10.53 -1.05
C PRO A 59 -16.98 10.71 -0.58
N ALA A 60 -16.74 10.84 0.73
CA ALA A 60 -15.39 10.97 1.29
C ALA A 60 -14.57 9.69 1.09
N LEU A 61 -15.19 8.51 1.28
CA LEU A 61 -14.58 7.21 0.97
C LEU A 61 -14.23 7.12 -0.51
N GLY A 62 -15.15 7.51 -1.40
CA GLY A 62 -14.90 7.56 -2.84
C GLY A 62 -13.70 8.46 -3.19
N GLY A 63 -13.61 9.65 -2.58
CA GLY A 63 -12.48 10.56 -2.76
C GLY A 63 -11.15 9.96 -2.32
N GLY A 64 -11.11 9.32 -1.15
CA GLY A 64 -9.90 8.66 -0.65
C GLY A 64 -9.49 7.42 -1.47
N LEU A 65 -10.45 6.65 -1.99
CA LEU A 65 -10.18 5.54 -2.92
C LEU A 65 -9.61 6.06 -4.24
N CYS A 66 -10.20 7.11 -4.82
CA CYS A 66 -9.68 7.76 -6.02
C CYS A 66 -8.24 8.27 -5.80
N ALA A 67 -7.97 8.90 -4.64
CA ALA A 67 -6.63 9.34 -4.30
C ALA A 67 -5.64 8.19 -4.21
N THR A 68 -6.03 7.06 -3.61
CA THR A 68 -5.20 5.85 -3.52
C THR A 68 -4.87 5.29 -4.91
N VAL A 69 -5.86 5.20 -5.80
CA VAL A 69 -5.68 4.75 -7.19
C VAL A 69 -4.72 5.67 -7.95
N ILE A 70 -4.90 6.98 -7.83
CA ILE A 70 -3.99 7.97 -8.42
C ILE A 70 -2.57 7.81 -7.85
N GLY A 71 -2.44 7.60 -6.54
CA GLY A 71 -1.17 7.34 -5.87
C GLY A 71 -0.44 6.12 -6.44
N TYR A 72 -1.16 5.02 -6.70
CA TYR A 72 -0.58 3.84 -7.35
C TYR A 72 -0.06 4.15 -8.75
N PHE A 73 -0.83 4.86 -9.57
CA PHE A 73 -0.39 5.25 -10.92
C PHE A 73 0.87 6.12 -10.88
N LEU A 74 0.90 7.12 -10.00
CA LEU A 74 2.07 7.98 -9.82
C LEU A 74 3.29 7.20 -9.35
N MET A 75 3.11 6.27 -8.40
CA MET A 75 4.20 5.46 -7.88
C MET A 75 4.80 4.54 -8.96
N ILE A 76 3.96 3.89 -9.77
CA ILE A 76 4.41 3.05 -10.89
C ILE A 76 5.18 3.90 -11.90
N GLU A 77 4.71 5.09 -12.22
CA GLU A 77 5.39 5.99 -13.15
C GLU A 77 6.75 6.46 -12.62
N LEU A 78 6.82 6.78 -11.32
CA LEU A 78 8.08 7.11 -10.65
C LEU A 78 9.05 5.94 -10.69
N MET A 79 8.61 4.73 -10.34
CA MET A 79 9.42 3.52 -10.37
C MET A 79 9.98 3.24 -11.77
N LYS A 80 9.14 3.33 -12.81
CA LYS A 80 9.57 3.20 -14.21
C LYS A 80 10.63 4.23 -14.58
N ARG A 81 10.44 5.48 -14.15
CA ARG A 81 11.39 6.56 -14.43
C ARG A 81 12.72 6.36 -13.71
N PHE A 82 12.72 5.87 -12.47
CA PHE A 82 13.95 5.51 -11.77
C PHE A 82 14.69 4.35 -12.45
N GLN A 83 13.96 3.32 -12.87
CA GLN A 83 14.55 2.17 -13.56
C GLN A 83 15.07 2.51 -14.96
N SER A 84 14.47 3.49 -15.65
CA SER A 84 14.95 3.97 -16.94
C SER A 84 16.24 4.80 -16.87
N ILE A 85 16.65 5.25 -15.67
CA ILE A 85 17.82 6.11 -15.46
C ILE A 85 19.02 5.31 -14.91
N SER A 86 18.83 4.07 -14.43
CA SER A 86 19.89 3.15 -13.95
C SER A 86 20.33 2.17 -15.04
#